data_AF-A0A954UVW3-F1
#
_entry.id   AF-A0A954UVW3-F1
#
_cell.length_a   1.000
_cell.length_b   1.000
_cell.length_c   1.000
_cell.angle_alpha   90.00
_cell.angle_beta   90.00
_cell.angle_gamma   90.00
#
_symmetry.space_group_name_H-M   'P 1'
#
loop_
_entity.id
_entity.type
_entity.pdbx_description
1 polymer ?
#
loop_
_entity_poly.entity_id
_entity_poly.type
_entity_poly.pdbx_seq_one_letter_code
_entity_poly.pdbx_strand_id
1 'polypeptide(L)'
;HTLSETAPGSSVFVGSNATPDALVTVTTDSGTITTADASSLYAGVQVLADPAGNFTFSVSVPSGDPLPNVTSEEVTGLKSSTASGAAAPLPPIRRFDFNNTTSPTQAGFTGVRANDTYLASVGYGYSAMSFSHLDRGAPTSMSSNELYRDGHWGNSTAKTFRVKADAGQTYDVRVYIGDRNFYRDNIEVTVEGGGTIVSGPLSANVFSTLTLFGATDTDMNGSIDITFRDAGGSDAFYVVNGLDVAESGVGLPASAPLLVSAAGTDGASLTDGQLQPIVSEALARWEASGLTPAQLGRLQNVQVSIANLAGQGAYGLAGSNRVLIDDNAAGSGWYIDPTPHTNDGFALSGNQYLASGQMGGQVDLLTVVMHELGHIVGLGDQDPAFSGNSLMTGRIDPGIRRLSLASEVDEVFTSLRDDSLELRYDEVANALWESNDGDVDETTTETALPNEVLQTERRRREQLEALVALELGDHDELASE
;
A
#
# COMPACT_ATOMS: atom_id res chain seq x y z
N HIS A 1 -42.17 24.54 -4.79
CA HIS A 1 -41.11 24.77 -5.80
C HIS A 1 -40.16 23.58 -5.74
N THR A 2 -38.99 23.63 -6.37
CA THR A 2 -37.92 22.63 -6.19
C THR A 2 -36.76 23.22 -5.41
N LEU A 3 -36.02 22.37 -4.69
CA LEU A 3 -34.83 22.72 -3.91
C LEU A 3 -33.81 21.58 -4.04
N SER A 4 -32.52 21.90 -4.21
CA SER A 4 -31.41 20.94 -4.19
C SER A 4 -30.10 21.63 -3.80
N GLU A 5 -29.07 20.85 -3.44
CA GLU A 5 -27.69 21.36 -3.50
C GLU A 5 -27.29 21.68 -4.95
N THR A 6 -26.28 22.54 -5.11
CA THR A 6 -25.60 22.78 -6.40
C THR A 6 -24.78 21.58 -6.87
N ALA A 7 -24.19 20.84 -5.93
CA ALA A 7 -23.45 19.59 -6.10
C ALA A 7 -23.40 18.86 -4.74
N PRO A 8 -23.20 17.54 -4.70
CA PRO A 8 -23.14 16.80 -3.43
C PRO A 8 -22.07 17.34 -2.47
N GLY A 9 -22.46 17.66 -1.24
CA GLY A 9 -21.57 18.23 -0.23
C GLY A 9 -21.28 19.73 -0.41
N SER A 10 -22.01 20.41 -1.30
CA SER A 10 -21.90 21.85 -1.47
C SER A 10 -22.61 22.61 -0.36
N SER A 11 -21.96 23.65 0.15
CA SER A 11 -22.59 24.61 1.07
C SER A 11 -23.63 25.50 0.40
N VAL A 12 -23.89 25.37 -0.91
CA VAL A 12 -24.82 26.22 -1.67
C VAL A 12 -26.01 25.42 -2.20
N PHE A 13 -27.20 25.85 -1.80
CA PHE A 13 -28.49 25.34 -2.24
C PHE A 13 -29.13 26.26 -3.29
N VAL A 14 -29.81 25.65 -4.25
CA VAL A 14 -30.55 26.32 -5.32
C VAL A 14 -32.00 25.88 -5.30
N GLY A 15 -32.90 26.84 -5.45
CA GLY A 15 -34.33 26.59 -5.66
C GLY A 15 -34.81 27.20 -6.96
N SER A 16 -35.84 26.58 -7.55
CA SER A 16 -36.42 26.99 -8.84
C SER A 16 -37.91 26.72 -8.89
N ASN A 17 -38.64 27.43 -9.77
CA ASN A 17 -40.11 27.44 -9.81
C ASN A 17 -40.78 28.06 -8.57
N ALA A 18 -40.09 28.92 -7.84
CA ALA A 18 -40.72 29.86 -6.91
C ALA A 18 -41.64 30.82 -7.68
N THR A 19 -42.51 31.54 -6.97
CA THR A 19 -43.26 32.64 -7.55
C THR A 19 -42.27 33.77 -7.89
N PRO A 20 -42.31 34.35 -9.10
CA PRO A 20 -41.40 35.44 -9.47
C PRO A 20 -41.38 36.57 -8.43
N ASP A 21 -40.18 37.06 -8.13
CA ASP A 21 -39.94 38.14 -7.14
C ASP A 21 -40.46 37.85 -5.71
N ALA A 22 -40.71 36.58 -5.37
CA ALA A 22 -41.17 36.20 -4.03
C ALA A 22 -40.03 36.13 -3.00
N LEU A 23 -40.34 36.56 -1.77
CA LEU A 23 -39.52 36.25 -0.61
C LEU A 23 -39.78 34.80 -0.16
N VAL A 24 -38.70 34.05 0.02
CA VAL A 24 -38.68 32.65 0.46
C VAL A 24 -37.95 32.60 1.79
N THR A 25 -38.63 32.18 2.86
CA THR A 25 -38.00 31.85 4.13
C THR A 25 -37.26 30.53 3.99
N VAL A 26 -35.99 30.51 4.39
CA VAL A 26 -35.13 29.33 4.39
C VAL A 26 -34.78 28.95 5.83
N THR A 27 -34.82 27.65 6.13
CA THR A 27 -34.42 27.09 7.44
C THR A 27 -33.61 25.82 7.25
N THR A 28 -32.79 25.48 8.24
CA THR A 28 -31.97 24.26 8.29
C THR A 28 -32.11 23.62 9.67
N ASP A 29 -32.05 22.29 9.75
CA ASP A 29 -32.04 21.55 11.02
C ASP A 29 -30.63 21.36 11.60
N SER A 30 -29.59 21.60 10.81
CA SER A 30 -28.17 21.53 11.20
C SER A 30 -27.33 22.56 10.44
N GLY A 31 -26.20 22.98 11.03
CA GLY A 31 -25.41 24.11 10.52
C GLY A 31 -26.10 25.48 10.66
N THR A 32 -25.56 26.49 9.98
CA THR A 32 -26.02 27.89 10.02
C THR A 32 -26.21 28.44 8.61
N ILE A 33 -27.34 29.09 8.35
CA ILE A 33 -27.55 29.82 7.08
C ILE A 33 -26.67 31.08 7.09
N THR A 34 -25.79 31.20 6.10
CA THR A 34 -24.80 32.30 6.00
C THR A 34 -25.18 33.37 4.97
N THR A 35 -26.21 33.12 4.17
CA THR A 35 -26.79 34.14 3.29
C THR A 35 -27.41 35.26 4.12
N ALA A 36 -27.16 36.50 3.74
CA ALA A 36 -27.77 37.67 4.37
C ALA A 36 -29.29 37.65 4.18
N ASP A 37 -30.02 37.96 5.25
CA ASP A 37 -31.48 38.10 5.21
C ASP A 37 -31.88 39.28 4.29
N ALA A 38 -32.74 38.98 3.32
CA ALA A 38 -33.29 39.94 2.38
C ALA A 38 -34.43 40.78 2.98
N SER A 39 -35.05 40.38 4.10
CA SER A 39 -36.23 41.07 4.62
C SER A 39 -36.49 40.84 6.13
N SER A 40 -35.92 41.71 6.97
CA SER A 40 -36.11 41.72 8.44
C SER A 40 -37.53 41.99 8.95
N LEU A 41 -38.54 41.99 8.08
CA LEU A 41 -39.97 42.07 8.41
C LEU A 41 -40.55 40.72 8.84
N TYR A 42 -39.92 39.61 8.44
CA TYR A 42 -40.38 38.26 8.75
C TYR A 42 -39.39 37.56 9.69
N ALA A 43 -39.79 36.42 10.27
CA ALA A 43 -38.91 35.63 11.13
C ALA A 43 -38.07 34.65 10.30
N GLY A 44 -36.82 34.44 10.71
CA GLY A 44 -35.87 33.58 9.99
C GLY A 44 -35.01 34.37 9.00
N VAL A 45 -34.43 33.68 8.01
CA VAL A 45 -33.68 34.29 6.91
C VAL A 45 -34.55 34.22 5.66
N GLN A 46 -34.77 35.35 5.00
CA GLN A 46 -35.45 35.39 3.70
C GLN A 46 -34.44 35.54 2.57
N VAL A 47 -34.70 34.87 1.45
CA VAL A 47 -34.03 35.10 0.17
C VAL A 47 -35.05 35.49 -0.89
N LEU A 48 -34.64 36.36 -1.82
CA LEU A 48 -35.48 36.84 -2.91
C LEU A 48 -35.31 35.93 -4.13
N ALA A 49 -36.42 35.42 -4.67
CA ALA A 49 -36.44 34.77 -5.97
C ALA A 49 -36.33 35.79 -7.11
N ASP A 50 -35.64 35.43 -8.18
CA ASP A 50 -35.53 36.24 -9.40
C ASP A 50 -36.87 36.27 -10.19
N PRO A 51 -36.98 37.09 -11.26
CA PRO A 51 -38.18 37.12 -12.11
C PRO A 51 -38.50 35.80 -12.86
N ALA A 52 -37.58 34.83 -12.84
CA ALA A 52 -37.80 33.47 -13.38
C ALA A 52 -38.14 32.44 -12.27
N GLY A 53 -38.20 32.87 -11.00
CA GLY A 53 -38.52 32.03 -9.86
C GLY A 53 -37.34 31.19 -9.33
N ASN A 54 -36.10 31.60 -9.59
CA ASN A 54 -34.90 30.96 -9.04
C ASN A 54 -34.38 31.72 -7.81
N PHE A 55 -33.86 31.00 -6.82
CA PHE A 55 -33.20 31.58 -5.65
C PHE A 55 -32.02 30.72 -5.20
N THR A 56 -31.08 31.33 -4.47
CA THR A 56 -29.87 30.65 -3.98
C THR A 56 -29.59 31.05 -2.54
N PHE A 57 -29.14 30.10 -1.72
CA PHE A 57 -28.67 30.40 -0.37
C PHE A 57 -27.57 29.42 0.08
N SER A 58 -26.88 29.77 1.16
CA SER A 58 -25.72 29.05 1.67
C SER A 58 -25.93 28.59 3.10
N VAL A 59 -25.50 27.35 3.39
CA VAL A 59 -25.45 26.76 4.73
C VAL A 59 -24.01 26.39 5.07
N SER A 60 -23.51 26.92 6.17
CA SER A 60 -22.24 26.51 6.77
C SER A 60 -22.52 25.45 7.83
N VAL A 61 -22.18 24.19 7.53
CA VAL A 61 -22.22 23.08 8.51
C VAL A 61 -20.86 22.98 9.21
N PRO A 62 -20.79 23.03 10.55
CA PRO A 62 -19.61 22.63 11.31
C PRO A 62 -19.15 21.21 10.97
N SER A 63 -17.85 20.97 11.01
CA SER A 63 -17.28 19.62 10.82
C SER A 63 -17.77 18.69 11.94
N GLY A 64 -18.52 17.64 11.56
CA GLY A 64 -19.03 16.62 12.48
C GLY A 64 -20.55 16.59 12.64
N ASP A 65 -21.26 17.67 12.28
CA ASP A 65 -22.72 17.73 12.27
C ASP A 65 -23.32 16.80 11.18
N PRO A 66 -24.57 16.33 11.36
CA PRO A 66 -25.28 15.61 10.30
C PRO A 66 -25.55 16.53 9.10
N LEU A 67 -25.76 15.92 7.93
CA LEU A 67 -26.06 16.63 6.69
C LEU A 67 -27.35 17.46 6.85
N PRO A 68 -27.35 18.74 6.46
CA PRO A 68 -28.46 19.64 6.75
C PRO A 68 -29.71 19.27 5.94
N ASN A 69 -30.84 19.04 6.60
CA ASN A 69 -32.14 19.12 5.94
C ASN A 69 -32.57 20.59 5.92
N VAL A 70 -32.55 21.16 4.72
CA VAL A 70 -33.03 22.51 4.48
C VAL A 70 -34.46 22.51 3.97
N THR A 71 -35.26 23.43 4.50
CA THR A 71 -36.59 23.73 3.98
C THR A 71 -36.61 25.15 3.43
N SER A 72 -37.49 25.36 2.45
CA SER A 72 -37.70 26.65 1.82
C SER A 72 -39.21 26.83 1.61
N GLU A 73 -39.76 27.95 2.08
CA GLU A 73 -41.19 28.25 2.04
C GLU A 73 -41.40 29.70 1.60
N GLU A 74 -42.19 29.92 0.55
CA GLU A 74 -42.60 31.28 0.16
C GLU A 74 -43.33 31.94 1.35
N VAL A 75 -43.00 33.19 1.68
CA VAL A 75 -43.59 33.93 2.82
C VAL A 75 -45.13 34.05 2.73
N THR A 76 -45.67 33.87 1.53
CA THR A 76 -47.11 33.80 1.23
C THR A 76 -47.77 32.47 1.61
N GLY A 77 -46.99 31.44 1.93
CA GLY A 77 -47.43 30.05 2.14
C GLY A 77 -47.80 29.30 0.85
N LEU A 78 -47.59 29.88 -0.34
CA LEU A 78 -48.08 29.31 -1.61
C LEU A 78 -47.28 28.09 -2.08
N LYS A 79 -45.98 28.02 -1.76
CA LYS A 79 -45.10 26.91 -2.14
C LYS A 79 -44.05 26.66 -1.06
N SER A 80 -43.77 25.38 -0.84
CA SER A 80 -42.61 24.92 -0.07
C SER A 80 -41.83 23.84 -0.80
N SER A 81 -40.62 23.56 -0.34
CA SER A 81 -39.77 22.43 -0.75
C SER A 81 -38.73 22.12 0.34
N THR A 82 -38.41 20.84 0.49
CA THR A 82 -37.33 20.35 1.38
C THR A 82 -36.26 19.67 0.54
N ALA A 83 -35.00 19.78 0.95
CA ALA A 83 -33.89 19.01 0.43
C ALA A 83 -32.99 18.55 1.59
N SER A 84 -32.51 17.32 1.53
CA SER A 84 -31.42 16.85 2.38
C SER A 84 -30.10 17.18 1.70
N GLY A 85 -29.13 17.69 2.43
CA GLY A 85 -27.76 17.80 1.94
C GLY A 85 -27.18 16.41 1.68
N ALA A 86 -26.33 16.29 0.67
CA ALA A 86 -25.64 15.04 0.37
C ALA A 86 -24.23 15.08 0.95
N ALA A 87 -23.68 13.91 1.29
CA ALA A 87 -22.26 13.85 1.65
C ALA A 87 -21.42 14.22 0.42
N ALA A 88 -20.32 14.93 0.64
CA ALA A 88 -19.25 14.98 -0.34
C ALA A 88 -18.77 13.54 -0.62
N PRO A 89 -18.49 13.17 -1.89
CA PRO A 89 -17.93 11.86 -2.20
C PRO A 89 -16.59 11.71 -1.47
N LEU A 90 -16.31 10.49 -0.98
CA LEU A 90 -15.04 10.20 -0.34
C LEU A 90 -13.89 10.31 -1.36
N PRO A 91 -12.69 10.78 -0.96
CA PRO A 91 -11.53 10.69 -1.82
C PRO A 91 -11.26 9.22 -2.18
N PRO A 92 -11.04 8.88 -3.48
CA PRO A 92 -10.82 7.50 -3.90
C PRO A 92 -9.47 6.94 -3.41
N ILE A 93 -8.57 7.80 -2.94
CA ILE A 93 -7.34 7.44 -2.23
C ILE A 93 -7.33 8.24 -0.93
N ARG A 94 -7.15 7.54 0.20
CA ARG A 94 -7.08 8.12 1.55
C ARG A 94 -5.83 7.64 2.23
N ARG A 95 -5.00 8.59 2.64
CA ARG A 95 -3.67 8.35 3.21
C ARG A 95 -3.67 8.83 4.66
N PHE A 96 -3.21 8.00 5.58
CA PHE A 96 -3.22 8.23 7.02
C PHE A 96 -1.82 8.06 7.59
N ASP A 97 -1.44 8.99 8.46
CA ASP A 97 -0.16 9.03 9.15
C ASP A 97 -0.43 8.89 10.65
N PHE A 98 0.18 7.91 11.32
CA PHE A 98 -0.16 7.54 12.69
C PHE A 98 0.67 8.34 13.71
N ASN A 99 0.32 9.62 13.81
CA ASN A 99 1.12 10.60 14.53
C ASN A 99 1.11 10.49 16.06
N ASN A 100 2.23 10.88 16.66
CA ASN A 100 2.28 11.35 18.04
C ASN A 100 1.48 12.67 18.19
N THR A 101 1.20 13.07 19.43
CA THR A 101 0.50 14.32 19.75
C THR A 101 1.18 15.58 19.19
N THR A 102 2.51 15.55 19.01
CA THR A 102 3.34 16.72 18.66
C THR A 102 4.24 16.57 17.44
N SER A 103 4.23 15.42 16.77
CA SER A 103 5.00 15.20 15.55
C SER A 103 4.30 15.83 14.33
N PRO A 104 5.06 16.25 13.31
CA PRO A 104 4.50 16.78 12.08
C PRO A 104 3.87 15.65 11.25
N THR A 105 2.73 15.93 10.61
CA THR A 105 2.11 15.01 9.66
C THR A 105 2.84 15.04 8.31
N GLN A 106 3.08 13.87 7.72
CA GLN A 106 3.64 13.70 6.39
C GLN A 106 2.80 14.46 5.34
N ALA A 107 3.47 15.21 4.46
CA ALA A 107 2.82 15.93 3.38
C ALA A 107 2.03 14.98 2.46
N GLY A 108 0.75 15.27 2.26
CA GLY A 108 -0.20 14.45 1.49
C GLY A 108 -0.95 13.39 2.30
N PHE A 109 -0.73 13.30 3.61
CA PHE A 109 -1.40 12.37 4.51
C PHE A 109 -2.31 13.11 5.52
N THR A 110 -3.27 12.37 6.06
CA THR A 110 -4.15 12.81 7.15
C THR A 110 -3.57 12.33 8.47
N GLY A 111 -3.24 13.24 9.38
CA GLY A 111 -2.72 12.86 10.68
C GLY A 111 -3.77 12.21 11.57
N VAL A 112 -3.41 11.08 12.16
CA VAL A 112 -4.26 10.26 13.04
C VAL A 112 -3.55 10.09 14.37
N ARG A 113 -4.20 10.50 15.46
CA ARG A 113 -3.69 10.32 16.83
C ARG A 113 -4.20 9.02 17.43
N ALA A 114 -3.46 8.47 18.40
CA ALA A 114 -3.86 7.24 19.09
C ALA A 114 -5.25 7.32 19.75
N ASN A 115 -5.72 8.52 20.12
CA ASN A 115 -7.04 8.71 20.71
C ASN A 115 -8.15 9.10 19.71
N ASP A 116 -7.87 9.20 18.42
CA ASP A 116 -8.87 9.52 17.39
C ASP A 116 -9.80 8.31 17.21
N THR A 117 -11.00 8.42 17.78
CA THR A 117 -12.04 7.37 17.76
C THR A 117 -12.93 7.55 16.54
N TYR A 118 -13.37 6.45 15.92
CA TYR A 118 -14.17 6.48 14.70
C TYR A 118 -15.48 7.26 14.87
N LEU A 119 -15.69 8.25 13.99
CA LEU A 119 -16.94 8.98 13.84
C LEU A 119 -17.34 8.94 12.36
N ALA A 120 -18.57 8.52 12.05
CA ALA A 120 -19.05 8.39 10.66
C ALA A 120 -19.11 9.73 9.89
N SER A 121 -19.09 10.86 10.60
CA SER A 121 -18.99 12.22 10.05
C SER A 121 -17.55 12.69 9.81
N VAL A 122 -16.55 12.03 10.42
CA VAL A 122 -15.10 12.23 10.13
C VAL A 122 -14.63 11.21 9.09
N GLY A 123 -15.16 9.99 9.13
CA GLY A 123 -14.91 8.93 8.15
C GLY A 123 -13.67 8.07 8.41
N TYR A 124 -12.97 8.28 9.53
CA TYR A 124 -11.88 7.42 9.99
C TYR A 124 -11.73 7.46 11.52
N GLY A 125 -10.94 6.53 12.10
CA GLY A 125 -10.60 6.48 13.52
C GLY A 125 -10.60 5.06 14.09
N TYR A 126 -10.11 4.88 15.32
CA TYR A 126 -10.13 3.58 16.01
C TYR A 126 -11.53 3.21 16.52
N SER A 127 -11.88 1.93 16.51
CA SER A 127 -13.20 1.43 16.95
C SER A 127 -13.46 1.58 18.47
N ALA A 128 -12.40 1.76 19.24
CA ALA A 128 -12.38 2.15 20.65
C ALA A 128 -11.23 3.14 20.88
N MET A 129 -11.09 3.70 22.09
CA MET A 129 -9.89 4.46 22.45
C MET A 129 -8.66 3.57 22.20
N SER A 130 -7.75 4.01 21.33
CA SER A 130 -6.48 3.34 21.11
C SER A 130 -5.37 3.99 21.96
N PHE A 131 -4.27 3.28 22.10
CA PHE A 131 -3.25 3.56 23.10
C PHE A 131 -1.87 3.35 22.48
N SER A 132 -0.85 3.96 23.10
CA SER A 132 0.55 3.85 22.71
C SER A 132 0.89 4.41 21.32
N HIS A 133 1.42 5.63 21.30
CA HIS A 133 2.08 6.24 20.16
C HIS A 133 3.59 6.36 20.42
N LEU A 134 4.38 6.60 19.36
CA LEU A 134 5.81 6.85 19.43
C LEU A 134 6.20 8.08 18.60
N ASP A 135 7.29 8.74 18.97
CA ASP A 135 8.07 9.63 18.10
C ASP A 135 9.54 9.23 18.30
N ARG A 136 10.28 9.02 17.21
CA ARG A 136 11.70 8.63 17.21
C ARG A 136 12.63 9.79 16.81
N GLY A 137 12.08 10.99 16.56
CA GLY A 137 12.80 12.19 16.12
C GLY A 137 12.85 12.33 14.59
N ALA A 138 13.55 13.34 14.08
CA ALA A 138 13.63 13.60 12.64
C ALA A 138 14.06 12.35 11.83
N PRO A 139 13.51 12.07 10.64
CA PRO A 139 13.71 10.80 9.95
C PRO A 139 15.14 10.66 9.41
N THR A 140 15.68 9.44 9.43
CA THR A 140 17.08 9.15 9.05
C THR A 140 17.22 8.13 7.91
N SER A 141 16.28 7.19 7.80
CA SER A 141 16.08 6.22 6.71
C SER A 141 14.70 5.56 6.92
N MET A 142 13.94 5.13 5.91
CA MET A 142 14.00 5.44 4.47
C MET A 142 12.78 6.32 4.14
N SER A 143 12.86 7.55 3.63
CA SER A 143 14.02 8.38 3.31
C SER A 143 13.66 9.86 3.54
N SER A 144 13.95 10.36 4.74
CA SER A 144 13.71 11.77 5.18
C SER A 144 12.25 12.28 5.24
N ASN A 145 11.24 11.44 5.00
CA ASN A 145 9.83 11.81 5.14
C ASN A 145 9.31 11.55 6.57
N GLU A 146 8.32 12.33 7.03
CA GLU A 146 7.87 12.26 8.43
C GLU A 146 7.06 10.99 8.72
N LEU A 147 6.61 10.23 7.70
CA LEU A 147 5.79 9.01 7.88
C LEU A 147 6.46 7.95 8.76
N TYR A 148 7.79 7.78 8.67
CA TYR A 148 8.55 6.78 9.44
C TYR A 148 9.16 7.34 10.74
N ARG A 149 8.78 8.56 11.13
CA ARG A 149 9.24 9.17 12.37
C ARG A 149 8.51 8.63 13.59
N ASP A 150 7.22 8.50 13.46
CA ASP A 150 6.24 8.20 14.48
C ASP A 150 5.44 6.94 14.09
N GLY A 151 4.34 6.71 14.79
CA GLY A 151 3.52 5.52 14.64
C GLY A 151 2.73 5.21 15.90
N HIS A 152 1.79 4.29 15.75
CA HIS A 152 1.08 3.65 16.85
C HIS A 152 1.62 2.24 17.08
N TRP A 153 1.67 1.82 18.33
CA TRP A 153 2.26 0.53 18.71
C TRP A 153 1.40 -0.19 19.73
N GLY A 154 1.38 -1.51 19.66
CA GLY A 154 0.59 -2.35 20.56
C GLY A 154 1.23 -3.72 20.71
N ASN A 155 0.48 -4.68 21.22
CA ASN A 155 0.90 -6.07 21.43
C ASN A 155 -0.16 -7.03 20.84
N SER A 156 -0.20 -8.28 21.29
CA SER A 156 -1.18 -9.27 20.82
C SER A 156 -2.66 -8.92 21.08
N THR A 157 -2.93 -7.88 21.87
CA THR A 157 -4.28 -7.31 22.00
C THR A 157 -4.61 -6.46 20.78
N ALA A 158 -5.43 -7.02 19.88
CA ALA A 158 -5.87 -6.37 18.65
C ALA A 158 -6.38 -4.93 18.82
N LYS A 159 -6.12 -4.09 17.80
CA LYS A 159 -6.67 -2.72 17.64
C LYS A 159 -7.22 -2.56 16.23
N THR A 160 -8.46 -2.12 16.12
CA THR A 160 -9.12 -1.92 14.82
C THR A 160 -9.22 -0.44 14.50
N PHE A 161 -8.58 -0.03 13.40
CA PHE A 161 -8.76 1.26 12.76
C PHE A 161 -9.82 1.12 11.67
N ARG A 162 -10.74 2.07 11.60
CA ARG A 162 -11.86 2.07 10.66
C ARG A 162 -11.66 3.16 9.63
N VAL A 163 -12.00 2.85 8.38
CA VAL A 163 -12.04 3.83 7.28
C VAL A 163 -13.38 3.66 6.57
N LYS A 164 -14.17 4.72 6.47
CA LYS A 164 -15.53 4.69 5.91
C LYS A 164 -15.55 4.08 4.50
N ALA A 165 -16.54 3.26 4.19
CA ALA A 165 -16.68 2.59 2.89
C ALA A 165 -17.89 3.13 2.13
N ASP A 166 -17.77 3.20 0.80
CA ASP A 166 -18.89 3.39 -0.09
C ASP A 166 -19.48 2.01 -0.45
N ALA A 167 -20.81 1.91 -0.44
CA ALA A 167 -21.50 0.63 -0.50
C ALA A 167 -21.22 -0.11 -1.83
N GLY A 168 -20.67 -1.32 -1.74
CA GLY A 168 -20.34 -2.15 -2.89
C GLY A 168 -19.00 -1.85 -3.57
N GLN A 169 -18.20 -0.88 -3.07
CA GLN A 169 -16.84 -0.67 -3.55
C GLN A 169 -15.86 -1.68 -2.96
N THR A 170 -14.80 -1.97 -3.71
CA THR A 170 -13.63 -2.76 -3.27
C THR A 170 -12.46 -1.83 -3.00
N TYR A 171 -11.66 -2.13 -1.99
CA TYR A 171 -10.52 -1.32 -1.58
C TYR A 171 -9.21 -2.11 -1.52
N ASP A 172 -8.13 -1.47 -1.94
CA ASP A 172 -6.77 -1.90 -1.69
C ASP A 172 -6.21 -1.13 -0.50
N VAL A 173 -5.48 -1.83 0.37
CA VAL A 173 -5.02 -1.34 1.66
C VAL A 173 -3.53 -1.64 1.81
N ARG A 174 -2.71 -0.60 2.03
CA ARG A 174 -1.27 -0.73 2.32
C ARG A 174 -0.98 -0.15 3.70
N VAL A 175 -0.42 -0.96 4.60
CA VAL A 175 0.02 -0.55 5.94
C VAL A 175 1.53 -0.38 5.93
N TYR A 176 2.02 0.75 6.43
CA TYR A 176 3.45 1.03 6.60
C TYR A 176 3.86 0.61 8.02
N ILE A 177 4.91 -0.21 8.16
CA ILE A 177 5.31 -0.86 9.42
C ILE A 177 6.82 -0.77 9.67
N GLY A 178 7.23 -0.82 10.94
CA GLY A 178 8.63 -0.83 11.36
C GLY A 178 8.93 0.11 12.54
N ASP A 179 10.09 -0.03 13.16
CA ASP A 179 10.57 0.86 14.23
C ASP A 179 12.06 1.15 14.08
N ARG A 180 12.43 2.43 14.18
CA ARG A 180 13.82 2.88 14.11
C ARG A 180 14.73 2.28 15.17
N ASN A 181 14.21 2.10 16.39
CA ASN A 181 15.04 1.80 17.56
C ASN A 181 14.94 0.34 18.00
N PHE A 182 13.98 -0.42 17.46
CA PHE A 182 13.63 -1.76 17.93
C PHE A 182 13.40 -2.69 16.75
N TYR A 183 13.90 -3.92 16.87
CA TYR A 183 13.45 -5.04 16.05
C TYR A 183 11.94 -5.27 16.29
N ARG A 184 11.24 -5.72 15.26
CA ARG A 184 9.82 -6.14 15.27
C ARG A 184 9.70 -7.45 14.51
N ASP A 185 8.80 -8.33 14.90
CA ASP A 185 8.39 -9.47 14.09
C ASP A 185 6.88 -9.68 14.13
N ASN A 186 6.38 -10.54 13.23
CA ASN A 186 5.03 -11.08 13.24
C ASN A 186 3.93 -10.01 13.42
N ILE A 187 4.08 -8.87 12.73
CA ILE A 187 3.07 -7.82 12.69
C ILE A 187 1.93 -8.32 11.83
N GLU A 188 0.81 -8.67 12.45
CA GLU A 188 -0.38 -9.13 11.75
C GLU A 188 -1.30 -7.94 11.43
N VAL A 189 -1.66 -7.85 10.14
CA VAL A 189 -2.72 -6.99 9.64
C VAL A 189 -3.84 -7.88 9.11
N THR A 190 -5.04 -7.70 9.65
CA THR A 190 -6.29 -8.26 9.10
C THR A 190 -7.15 -7.14 8.55
N VAL A 191 -7.54 -7.21 7.28
CA VAL A 191 -8.46 -6.26 6.62
C VAL A 191 -9.76 -6.96 6.30
N GLU A 192 -10.87 -6.33 6.66
CA GLU A 192 -12.22 -6.82 6.36
C GLU A 192 -12.42 -7.10 4.86
N GLY A 193 -12.89 -8.30 4.52
CA GLY A 193 -13.03 -8.78 3.14
C GLY A 193 -11.71 -9.02 2.39
N GLY A 194 -10.59 -8.44 2.82
CA GLY A 194 -9.27 -8.52 2.18
C GLY A 194 -8.37 -9.64 2.71
N GLY A 195 -8.65 -10.17 3.91
CA GLY A 195 -7.91 -11.27 4.54
C GLY A 195 -6.87 -10.81 5.55
N THR A 196 -5.91 -11.70 5.86
CA THR A 196 -4.88 -11.50 6.89
C THR A 196 -3.49 -11.71 6.29
N ILE A 197 -2.53 -10.88 6.67
CA ILE A 197 -1.11 -11.00 6.34
C ILE A 197 -0.26 -10.75 7.60
N VAL A 198 0.87 -11.44 7.70
CA VAL A 198 1.83 -11.32 8.81
C VAL A 198 3.18 -10.89 8.23
N SER A 199 3.86 -9.93 8.87
CA SER A 199 5.22 -9.54 8.45
C SER A 199 6.25 -10.60 8.81
N GLY A 200 7.29 -10.72 7.98
CA GLY A 200 8.56 -11.29 8.41
C GLY A 200 9.25 -10.42 9.50
N PRO A 201 10.44 -10.84 9.96
CA PRO A 201 11.22 -10.11 10.94
C PRO A 201 11.83 -8.82 10.37
N LEU A 202 11.61 -7.70 11.06
CA LEU A 202 12.16 -6.39 10.74
C LEU A 202 13.21 -6.00 11.78
N SER A 203 14.47 -5.81 11.35
CA SER A 203 15.50 -5.24 12.23
C SER A 203 15.19 -3.79 12.61
N ALA A 204 15.82 -3.29 13.68
CA ALA A 204 15.70 -1.88 14.05
C ALA A 204 16.14 -0.97 12.89
N ASN A 205 15.36 0.06 12.57
CA ASN A 205 15.53 0.93 11.39
C ASN A 205 15.30 0.21 10.04
N VAL A 206 14.65 -0.95 10.04
CA VAL A 206 13.99 -1.49 8.84
C VAL A 206 12.51 -1.14 8.91
N PHE A 207 12.01 -0.58 7.82
CA PHE A 207 10.59 -0.33 7.60
C PHE A 207 10.17 -1.07 6.33
N SER A 208 8.93 -1.54 6.28
CA SER A 208 8.36 -2.23 5.13
C SER A 208 6.86 -1.92 5.01
N THR A 209 6.18 -2.58 4.07
CA THR A 209 4.74 -2.40 3.84
C THR A 209 4.02 -3.73 3.70
N LEU A 210 2.85 -3.86 4.34
CA LEU A 210 1.94 -4.98 4.18
C LEU A 210 0.76 -4.55 3.31
N THR A 211 0.52 -5.23 2.19
CA THR A 211 -0.52 -4.85 1.23
C THR A 211 -1.57 -5.95 1.06
N LEU A 212 -2.83 -5.62 1.34
CA LEU A 212 -4.02 -6.45 1.17
C LEU A 212 -4.92 -5.79 0.11
N PHE A 213 -5.55 -6.58 -0.75
CA PHE A 213 -6.24 -6.07 -1.94
C PHE A 213 -7.66 -6.61 -2.04
N GLY A 214 -8.57 -5.85 -2.66
CA GLY A 214 -9.96 -6.28 -2.86
C GLY A 214 -10.78 -6.40 -1.56
N ALA A 215 -10.41 -5.66 -0.53
CA ALA A 215 -11.16 -5.53 0.72
C ALA A 215 -12.58 -5.02 0.47
N THR A 216 -13.53 -5.46 1.30
CA THR A 216 -14.95 -5.12 1.18
C THR A 216 -15.59 -4.95 2.54
N ASP A 217 -16.55 -4.04 2.64
CA ASP A 217 -17.46 -3.90 3.78
C ASP A 217 -18.42 -5.12 3.78
N THR A 218 -18.06 -6.14 4.56
CA THR A 218 -18.75 -7.44 4.61
C THR A 218 -19.86 -7.48 5.65
N ASP A 219 -19.75 -6.72 6.73
CA ASP A 219 -20.79 -6.59 7.76
C ASP A 219 -21.82 -5.49 7.45
N MET A 220 -21.58 -4.69 6.41
CA MET A 220 -22.40 -3.56 5.94
C MET A 220 -22.50 -2.41 6.95
N ASN A 221 -21.46 -2.20 7.78
CA ASN A 221 -21.42 -1.11 8.74
C ASN A 221 -21.08 0.27 8.12
N GLY A 222 -20.70 0.31 6.83
CA GLY A 222 -20.29 1.52 6.14
C GLY A 222 -18.80 1.86 6.35
N SER A 223 -17.97 0.87 6.66
CA SER A 223 -16.53 1.01 6.89
C SER A 223 -15.77 -0.24 6.44
N ILE A 224 -14.48 -0.10 6.18
CA ILE A 224 -13.50 -1.19 6.18
C ILE A 224 -12.85 -1.20 7.56
N ASP A 225 -12.92 -2.33 8.26
CA ASP A 225 -12.19 -2.57 9.50
C ASP A 225 -10.77 -3.12 9.21
N ILE A 226 -9.74 -2.36 9.59
CA ILE A 226 -8.33 -2.76 9.52
C ILE A 226 -7.83 -3.03 10.95
N THR A 227 -7.49 -4.27 11.24
CA THR A 227 -7.10 -4.73 12.58
C THR A 227 -5.62 -5.07 12.63
N PHE A 228 -4.93 -4.51 13.63
CA PHE A 228 -3.51 -4.71 13.90
C PHE A 228 -3.31 -5.52 15.19
N ARG A 229 -2.41 -6.50 15.18
CA ARG A 229 -1.88 -7.14 16.39
C ARG A 229 -0.47 -7.67 16.18
N ASP A 230 0.18 -7.99 17.28
CA ASP A 230 1.36 -8.86 17.30
C ASP A 230 0.89 -10.32 17.35
N ALA A 231 1.40 -11.18 16.47
CA ALA A 231 1.03 -12.60 16.42
C ALA A 231 1.84 -13.49 17.39
N GLY A 232 2.62 -12.89 18.31
CA GLY A 232 3.67 -13.55 19.08
C GLY A 232 4.94 -13.73 18.25
N GLY A 233 6.08 -13.96 18.89
CA GLY A 233 7.37 -14.00 18.22
C GLY A 233 8.52 -13.84 19.19
N SER A 234 9.63 -13.25 18.71
CA SER A 234 10.76 -12.86 19.56
C SER A 234 10.57 -11.45 20.16
N ASP A 235 9.93 -10.54 19.42
CA ASP A 235 9.31 -9.36 20.01
C ASP A 235 7.86 -9.67 20.43
N ALA A 236 7.24 -8.76 21.17
CA ALA A 236 5.85 -8.88 21.62
C ALA A 236 5.04 -7.61 21.29
N PHE A 237 5.49 -6.87 20.28
CA PHE A 237 4.97 -5.57 19.93
C PHE A 237 4.97 -5.32 18.42
N TYR A 238 3.87 -4.78 17.91
CA TYR A 238 3.78 -4.27 16.55
C TYR A 238 3.93 -2.75 16.50
N VAL A 239 4.30 -2.21 15.33
CA VAL A 239 4.25 -0.78 15.01
C VAL A 239 3.58 -0.58 13.65
N VAL A 240 2.64 0.37 13.59
CA VAL A 240 2.09 0.91 12.33
C VAL A 240 2.41 2.39 12.24
N ASN A 241 3.05 2.79 11.14
CA ASN A 241 3.50 4.15 10.88
C ASN A 241 2.50 4.92 10.02
N GLY A 242 1.87 4.25 9.06
CA GLY A 242 0.85 4.85 8.21
C GLY A 242 -0.03 3.82 7.51
N LEU A 243 -1.00 4.31 6.75
CA LEU A 243 -2.01 3.51 6.06
C LEU A 243 -2.51 4.22 4.79
N ASP A 244 -2.43 3.57 3.63
CA ASP A 244 -3.16 3.95 2.43
C ASP A 244 -4.38 3.04 2.24
N VAL A 245 -5.54 3.64 1.95
CA VAL A 245 -6.78 2.95 1.53
C VAL A 245 -7.24 3.58 0.23
N ALA A 246 -7.21 2.81 -0.86
CA ALA A 246 -7.61 3.24 -2.19
C ALA A 246 -8.74 2.38 -2.74
N GLU A 247 -9.66 2.92 -3.53
CA GLU A 247 -10.58 2.10 -4.33
C GLU A 247 -9.78 1.23 -5.30
N SER A 248 -10.00 -0.09 -5.35
CA SER A 248 -9.18 -1.01 -6.16
C SER A 248 -9.19 -0.68 -7.67
N GLY A 249 -10.26 -0.04 -8.16
CA GLY A 249 -10.35 0.46 -9.54
C GLY A 249 -9.50 1.71 -9.84
N VAL A 250 -9.08 2.43 -8.81
CA VAL A 250 -8.14 3.57 -8.88
C VAL A 250 -6.72 3.12 -8.55
N GLY A 251 -6.59 2.15 -7.64
CA GLY A 251 -5.34 1.57 -7.18
C GLY A 251 -4.63 2.39 -6.11
N LEU A 252 -3.79 1.73 -5.33
CA LEU A 252 -2.92 2.36 -4.35
C LEU A 252 -1.98 3.36 -5.05
N PRO A 253 -1.69 4.50 -4.40
CA PRO A 253 -0.62 5.39 -4.84
C PRO A 253 0.72 4.63 -4.84
N ALA A 254 1.72 5.17 -5.52
CA ALA A 254 3.04 4.57 -5.50
C ALA A 254 3.56 4.39 -4.06
N SER A 255 4.26 3.28 -3.81
CA SER A 255 5.06 3.07 -2.59
C SER A 255 6.16 4.13 -2.46
N ALA A 256 6.99 4.03 -1.42
CA ALA A 256 8.19 4.85 -1.37
C ALA A 256 9.02 4.60 -2.66
N PRO A 257 9.61 5.64 -3.25
CA PRO A 257 10.40 5.49 -4.47
C PRO A 257 11.70 4.72 -4.22
N LEU A 258 12.06 3.82 -5.15
CA LEU A 258 13.44 3.36 -5.27
C LEU A 258 14.35 4.56 -5.60
N LEU A 259 15.11 5.02 -4.60
CA LEU A 259 15.78 6.30 -4.67
C LEU A 259 17.08 6.29 -5.48
N VAL A 260 17.29 7.41 -6.16
CA VAL A 260 18.54 7.81 -6.81
C VAL A 260 19.65 7.91 -5.78
N SER A 261 20.75 7.20 -6.00
CA SER A 261 21.88 7.19 -5.09
C SER A 261 22.81 8.40 -5.27
N ALA A 262 22.95 8.85 -6.52
CA ALA A 262 23.52 10.12 -6.96
C ALA A 262 22.95 10.45 -8.36
N ALA A 263 22.54 11.70 -8.59
CA ALA A 263 22.01 12.12 -9.89
C ALA A 263 23.15 12.34 -10.91
N GLY A 264 22.95 11.85 -12.13
CA GLY A 264 23.86 12.09 -13.25
C GLY A 264 23.55 13.42 -13.97
N THR A 265 24.18 13.64 -15.12
CA THR A 265 24.11 14.95 -15.83
C THR A 265 23.78 14.88 -17.32
N ASP A 266 23.79 13.71 -17.96
CA ASP A 266 23.53 13.59 -19.42
C ASP A 266 23.13 12.15 -19.81
N GLY A 267 22.20 11.55 -19.06
CA GLY A 267 21.69 10.20 -19.30
C GLY A 267 20.77 10.15 -20.52
N ALA A 268 20.96 9.17 -21.40
CA ALA A 268 20.08 8.95 -22.56
C ALA A 268 18.69 8.44 -22.12
N SER A 269 17.63 8.99 -22.72
CA SER A 269 16.25 8.56 -22.41
C SER A 269 15.95 7.15 -22.93
N LEU A 270 15.26 6.36 -22.10
CA LEU A 270 14.73 5.03 -22.39
C LEU A 270 13.59 5.09 -23.41
N THR A 271 13.44 4.02 -24.20
CA THR A 271 12.32 3.83 -25.12
C THR A 271 11.56 2.54 -24.80
N ASP A 272 10.28 2.46 -25.15
CA ASP A 272 9.47 1.25 -24.93
C ASP A 272 10.11 0.00 -25.57
N GLY A 273 10.72 0.15 -26.74
CA GLY A 273 11.43 -0.95 -27.42
C GLY A 273 12.65 -1.49 -26.67
N GLN A 274 13.22 -0.71 -25.75
CA GLN A 274 14.30 -1.14 -24.84
C GLN A 274 13.75 -1.65 -23.50
N LEU A 275 12.62 -1.11 -23.02
CA LEU A 275 12.00 -1.51 -21.76
C LEU A 275 11.29 -2.88 -21.86
N GLN A 276 10.54 -3.13 -22.93
CA GLN A 276 9.68 -4.33 -23.04
C GLN A 276 10.43 -5.68 -22.94
N PRO A 277 11.64 -5.86 -23.52
CA PRO A 277 12.44 -7.08 -23.30
C PRO A 277 12.80 -7.30 -21.82
N ILE A 278 13.13 -6.22 -21.10
CA ILE A 278 13.50 -6.27 -19.68
C ILE A 278 12.28 -6.57 -18.79
N VAL A 279 11.12 -5.99 -19.12
CA VAL A 279 9.84 -6.30 -18.43
C VAL A 279 9.45 -7.77 -18.62
N SER A 280 9.64 -8.30 -19.83
CA SER A 280 9.33 -9.71 -20.13
C SER A 280 10.19 -10.67 -19.30
N GLU A 281 11.49 -10.36 -19.17
CA GLU A 281 12.42 -11.12 -18.32
C GLU A 281 12.07 -11.01 -16.82
N ALA A 282 11.86 -9.78 -16.34
CA ALA A 282 11.56 -9.54 -14.93
C ALA A 282 10.26 -10.24 -14.49
N LEU A 283 9.25 -10.29 -15.37
CA LEU A 283 8.06 -11.10 -15.17
C LEU A 283 8.40 -12.59 -15.12
N ALA A 284 9.11 -13.15 -16.10
CA ALA A 284 9.48 -14.57 -16.13
C ALA A 284 10.23 -15.02 -14.85
N ARG A 285 11.15 -14.19 -14.35
CA ARG A 285 11.88 -14.44 -13.08
C ARG A 285 10.95 -14.46 -11.87
N TRP A 286 10.00 -13.51 -11.78
CA TRP A 286 8.98 -13.51 -10.72
C TRP A 286 7.99 -14.68 -10.85
N GLU A 287 7.58 -15.08 -12.05
CA GLU A 287 6.71 -16.25 -12.27
C GLU A 287 7.40 -17.55 -11.84
N ALA A 288 8.73 -17.65 -12.03
CA ALA A 288 9.55 -18.75 -11.55
C ALA A 288 9.82 -18.75 -10.03
N SER A 289 9.59 -17.62 -9.34
CA SER A 289 9.96 -17.44 -7.92
C SER A 289 9.00 -18.12 -6.92
N GLY A 290 8.06 -18.95 -7.38
CA GLY A 290 7.12 -19.67 -6.50
C GLY A 290 5.94 -18.85 -5.97
N LEU A 291 5.62 -17.71 -6.60
CA LEU A 291 4.49 -16.85 -6.24
C LEU A 291 3.15 -17.59 -6.14
N THR A 292 2.28 -17.14 -5.23
CA THR A 292 0.91 -17.67 -5.14
C THR A 292 0.08 -17.34 -6.40
N PRO A 293 -0.97 -18.12 -6.73
CA PRO A 293 -1.85 -17.81 -7.87
C PRO A 293 -2.46 -16.40 -7.83
N ALA A 294 -2.69 -15.85 -6.62
CA ALA A 294 -3.17 -14.49 -6.44
C ALA A 294 -2.13 -13.44 -6.81
N GLN A 295 -0.85 -13.64 -6.44
CA GLN A 295 0.26 -12.74 -6.80
C GLN A 295 0.57 -12.82 -8.29
N LEU A 296 0.60 -14.04 -8.86
CA LEU A 296 0.76 -14.26 -10.31
C LEU A 296 -0.31 -13.50 -11.11
N GLY A 297 -1.57 -13.53 -10.64
CA GLY A 297 -2.66 -12.77 -11.24
C GLY A 297 -2.48 -11.24 -11.20
N ARG A 298 -1.67 -10.69 -10.29
CA ARG A 298 -1.32 -9.24 -10.27
C ARG A 298 -0.32 -8.91 -11.36
N LEU A 299 0.74 -9.72 -11.48
CA LEU A 299 1.77 -9.56 -12.51
C LEU A 299 1.19 -9.65 -13.93
N GLN A 300 0.26 -10.58 -14.16
CA GLN A 300 -0.43 -10.71 -15.45
C GLN A 300 -1.26 -9.48 -15.87
N ASN A 301 -1.58 -8.58 -14.93
CA ASN A 301 -2.36 -7.37 -15.16
C ASN A 301 -1.54 -6.07 -14.96
N VAL A 302 -0.22 -6.18 -14.72
CA VAL A 302 0.63 -5.01 -14.48
C VAL A 302 0.85 -4.20 -15.76
N GLN A 303 0.79 -2.88 -15.64
CA GLN A 303 1.15 -1.95 -16.71
C GLN A 303 2.48 -1.27 -16.37
N VAL A 304 3.56 -1.64 -17.06
CA VAL A 304 4.85 -0.96 -16.94
C VAL A 304 4.95 0.13 -18.03
N SER A 305 5.35 1.34 -17.65
CA SER A 305 5.43 2.48 -18.58
C SER A 305 6.51 3.49 -18.17
N ILE A 306 7.04 4.23 -19.14
CA ILE A 306 8.10 5.23 -18.90
C ILE A 306 7.46 6.57 -18.47
N ALA A 307 8.07 7.25 -17.50
CA ALA A 307 7.70 8.59 -17.06
C ALA A 307 8.95 9.37 -16.62
N ASN A 308 8.92 10.70 -16.63
CA ASN A 308 9.97 11.51 -16.01
C ASN A 308 9.72 11.59 -14.49
N LEU A 309 10.65 11.04 -13.70
CA LEU A 309 10.60 10.95 -12.24
C LEU A 309 11.68 11.82 -11.56
N ALA A 310 12.33 12.73 -12.31
CA ALA A 310 13.40 13.59 -11.81
C ALA A 310 12.94 14.52 -10.67
N GLY A 311 11.65 14.87 -10.61
CA GLY A 311 11.07 15.64 -9.49
C GLY A 311 10.84 14.83 -8.22
N GLN A 312 10.90 13.50 -8.31
CA GLN A 312 10.67 12.52 -7.25
C GLN A 312 11.99 11.91 -6.74
N GLY A 313 13.09 12.08 -7.48
CA GLY A 313 14.40 11.50 -7.13
C GLY A 313 14.42 9.98 -7.19
N ALA A 314 13.60 9.39 -8.07
CA ALA A 314 13.32 7.96 -8.14
C ALA A 314 13.81 7.35 -9.46
N TYR A 315 14.18 6.06 -9.44
CA TYR A 315 14.37 5.26 -10.65
C TYR A 315 13.09 4.54 -11.09
N GLY A 316 12.21 4.22 -10.13
CA GLY A 316 10.92 3.58 -10.37
C GLY A 316 9.87 3.95 -9.31
N LEU A 317 8.61 3.62 -9.60
CA LEU A 317 7.45 3.78 -8.71
C LEU A 317 6.37 2.72 -9.01
N ALA A 318 5.93 1.95 -8.00
CA ALA A 318 4.89 0.94 -8.12
C ALA A 318 3.60 1.23 -7.31
N GLY A 319 2.45 1.30 -8.00
CA GLY A 319 1.10 1.34 -7.42
C GLY A 319 0.48 -0.07 -7.26
N SER A 320 -0.86 -0.20 -7.28
CA SER A 320 -1.51 -1.53 -7.22
C SER A 320 -1.30 -2.40 -8.47
N ASN A 321 -1.30 -1.79 -9.66
CA ASN A 321 -1.29 -2.48 -10.95
C ASN A 321 -0.44 -1.76 -12.02
N ARG A 322 0.34 -0.77 -11.62
CA ARG A 322 1.11 0.07 -12.54
C ARG A 322 2.50 0.34 -11.98
N VAL A 323 3.49 0.18 -12.84
CA VAL A 323 4.88 0.57 -12.60
C VAL A 323 5.24 1.73 -13.53
N LEU A 324 5.85 2.76 -12.97
CA LEU A 324 6.50 3.84 -13.70
C LEU A 324 8.02 3.65 -13.60
N ILE A 325 8.72 3.73 -14.72
CA ILE A 325 10.18 3.70 -14.79
C ILE A 325 10.67 5.09 -15.23
N ASP A 326 11.71 5.62 -14.59
CA ASP A 326 12.26 6.92 -14.94
C ASP A 326 12.81 6.97 -16.38
N ASP A 327 12.65 8.11 -17.06
CA ASP A 327 13.03 8.21 -18.46
C ASP A 327 14.55 8.18 -18.67
N ASN A 328 15.38 8.70 -17.76
CA ASN A 328 16.84 8.80 -17.97
C ASN A 328 17.71 8.35 -16.78
N ALA A 329 17.14 7.58 -15.86
CA ALA A 329 17.73 7.18 -14.58
C ALA A 329 18.29 8.39 -13.80
N ALA A 330 17.50 9.43 -13.65
CA ALA A 330 17.85 10.72 -13.04
C ALA A 330 19.20 11.29 -13.57
N GLY A 331 19.38 11.23 -14.88
CA GLY A 331 20.56 11.71 -15.60
C GLY A 331 21.77 10.78 -15.57
N SER A 332 21.70 9.62 -14.90
CA SER A 332 22.77 8.61 -14.89
C SER A 332 22.73 7.68 -16.11
N GLY A 333 21.56 7.55 -16.75
CA GLY A 333 21.31 6.65 -17.87
C GLY A 333 21.14 5.18 -17.47
N TRP A 334 20.37 4.46 -18.27
CA TRP A 334 20.07 3.04 -18.07
C TRP A 334 21.13 2.14 -18.68
N TYR A 335 21.57 1.14 -17.93
CA TYR A 335 22.17 -0.07 -18.48
C TYR A 335 21.05 -0.99 -18.93
N ILE A 336 21.03 -1.28 -20.22
CA ILE A 336 20.01 -2.10 -20.87
C ILE A 336 20.73 -3.36 -21.36
N ASP A 337 20.42 -4.47 -20.73
CA ASP A 337 21.03 -5.75 -21.02
C ASP A 337 20.52 -6.30 -22.37
N PRO A 338 21.40 -6.61 -23.35
CA PRO A 338 21.00 -7.26 -24.60
C PRO A 338 20.64 -8.74 -24.42
N THR A 339 21.04 -9.36 -23.31
CA THR A 339 20.89 -10.78 -22.97
C THR A 339 20.33 -10.94 -21.55
N PRO A 340 19.16 -10.38 -21.22
CA PRO A 340 18.68 -10.27 -19.84
C PRO A 340 18.32 -11.63 -19.19
N HIS A 341 18.18 -12.68 -20.00
CA HIS A 341 18.00 -14.08 -19.60
C HIS A 341 19.31 -14.78 -19.20
N THR A 342 20.46 -14.11 -19.34
CA THR A 342 21.75 -14.55 -18.83
C THR A 342 22.33 -13.49 -17.88
N ASN A 343 23.42 -13.85 -17.20
CA ASN A 343 24.18 -12.94 -16.36
C ASN A 343 25.47 -12.44 -17.06
N ASP A 344 25.49 -12.50 -18.40
CA ASP A 344 26.67 -12.19 -19.20
C ASP A 344 27.13 -10.74 -19.00
N GLY A 345 28.43 -10.57 -18.77
CA GLY A 345 29.05 -9.27 -18.50
C GLY A 345 29.11 -8.86 -17.02
N PHE A 346 28.45 -9.61 -16.13
CA PHE A 346 28.56 -9.45 -14.68
C PHE A 346 29.43 -10.55 -14.07
N ALA A 347 30.19 -10.20 -13.02
CA ALA A 347 30.96 -11.16 -12.24
C ALA A 347 30.29 -11.41 -10.89
N LEU A 348 30.08 -12.68 -10.53
CA LEU A 348 29.59 -13.04 -9.20
C LEU A 348 30.66 -12.71 -8.14
N SER A 349 30.29 -11.93 -7.13
CA SER A 349 31.15 -11.48 -6.04
C SER A 349 30.39 -11.59 -4.70
N GLY A 350 30.59 -12.69 -3.99
CA GLY A 350 29.69 -13.06 -2.89
C GLY A 350 28.29 -13.34 -3.43
N ASN A 351 27.27 -12.71 -2.82
CA ASN A 351 25.86 -12.86 -3.21
C ASN A 351 25.41 -11.74 -4.20
N GLN A 352 26.31 -11.24 -5.06
CA GLN A 352 26.00 -10.15 -6.01
C GLN A 352 26.62 -10.36 -7.38
N TYR A 353 25.92 -9.88 -8.41
CA TYR A 353 26.45 -9.68 -9.74
C TYR A 353 26.99 -8.26 -9.88
N LEU A 354 28.31 -8.11 -9.87
CA LEU A 354 28.98 -6.81 -10.04
C LEU A 354 29.32 -6.58 -11.52
N ALA A 355 28.94 -5.41 -12.01
CA ALA A 355 29.14 -5.02 -13.40
C ALA A 355 30.61 -4.60 -13.67
N SER A 356 31.10 -4.77 -14.89
CA SER A 356 32.47 -4.39 -15.27
C SER A 356 32.52 -3.42 -16.46
N GLY A 357 33.57 -2.58 -16.52
CA GLY A 357 33.77 -1.64 -17.63
C GLY A 357 32.78 -0.47 -17.63
N GLN A 358 32.16 -0.16 -18.78
CA GLN A 358 31.27 1.00 -18.94
C GLN A 358 30.00 0.95 -18.07
N MET A 359 29.63 -0.23 -17.58
CA MET A 359 28.45 -0.44 -16.73
C MET A 359 28.53 0.32 -15.39
N GLY A 360 29.75 0.60 -14.89
CA GLY A 360 29.99 1.25 -13.59
C GLY A 360 29.50 2.69 -13.44
N GLY A 361 28.84 3.27 -14.45
CA GLY A 361 28.22 4.61 -14.39
C GLY A 361 26.72 4.63 -14.71
N GLN A 362 26.11 3.50 -15.03
CA GLN A 362 24.70 3.39 -15.43
C GLN A 362 23.90 2.55 -14.44
N VAL A 363 22.57 2.73 -14.39
CA VAL A 363 21.68 1.99 -13.48
C VAL A 363 21.14 0.75 -14.19
N ASP A 364 21.22 -0.43 -13.56
CA ASP A 364 20.72 -1.67 -14.14
C ASP A 364 19.18 -1.68 -14.22
N LEU A 365 18.65 -1.63 -15.45
CA LEU A 365 17.21 -1.55 -15.68
C LEU A 365 16.47 -2.83 -15.22
N LEU A 366 17.11 -4.00 -15.34
CA LEU A 366 16.51 -5.26 -14.91
C LEU A 366 16.28 -5.28 -13.39
N THR A 367 17.28 -4.89 -12.60
CA THR A 367 17.14 -4.78 -11.14
C THR A 367 16.02 -3.82 -10.74
N VAL A 368 15.92 -2.64 -11.35
CA VAL A 368 14.84 -1.68 -11.03
C VAL A 368 13.47 -2.26 -11.40
N VAL A 369 13.30 -2.81 -12.60
CA VAL A 369 12.00 -3.39 -13.01
C VAL A 369 11.61 -4.57 -12.11
N MET A 370 12.55 -5.43 -11.74
CA MET A 370 12.29 -6.53 -10.80
C MET A 370 11.87 -6.02 -9.41
N HIS A 371 12.51 -4.97 -8.89
CA HIS A 371 12.18 -4.35 -7.59
C HIS A 371 10.75 -3.77 -7.59
N GLU A 372 10.39 -3.00 -8.63
CA GLU A 372 9.04 -2.43 -8.74
C GLU A 372 7.97 -3.52 -8.93
N LEU A 373 8.27 -4.63 -9.60
CA LEU A 373 7.36 -5.79 -9.67
C LEU A 373 7.23 -6.52 -8.32
N GLY A 374 8.26 -6.48 -7.47
CA GLY A 374 8.19 -6.93 -6.07
C GLY A 374 7.10 -6.20 -5.28
N HIS A 375 6.98 -4.88 -5.45
CA HIS A 375 5.88 -4.11 -4.86
C HIS A 375 4.50 -4.51 -5.41
N ILE A 376 4.39 -4.88 -6.69
CA ILE A 376 3.13 -5.36 -7.30
C ILE A 376 2.67 -6.68 -6.69
N VAL A 377 3.60 -7.56 -6.28
CA VAL A 377 3.29 -8.82 -5.57
C VAL A 377 3.17 -8.66 -4.05
N GLY A 378 3.34 -7.43 -3.55
CA GLY A 378 3.04 -7.04 -2.16
C GLY A 378 4.25 -6.83 -1.25
N LEU A 379 5.48 -6.93 -1.76
CA LEU A 379 6.71 -6.69 -0.97
C LEU A 379 6.93 -5.20 -0.74
N GLY A 380 7.32 -4.82 0.48
CA GLY A 380 7.79 -3.46 0.76
C GLY A 380 9.29 -3.29 0.53
N ASP A 381 9.76 -2.05 0.55
CA ASP A 381 11.19 -1.74 0.61
C ASP A 381 11.88 -2.39 1.82
N GLN A 382 13.20 -2.53 1.71
CA GLN A 382 14.08 -2.99 2.78
C GLN A 382 15.27 -2.03 2.95
N ASP A 383 15.74 -1.82 4.19
CA ASP A 383 16.89 -0.94 4.44
C ASP A 383 18.21 -1.68 4.09
N PRO A 384 19.06 -1.10 3.21
CA PRO A 384 20.30 -1.73 2.76
C PRO A 384 21.35 -1.93 3.88
N ALA A 385 21.19 -1.33 5.06
CA ALA A 385 22.05 -1.60 6.20
C ALA A 385 21.83 -3.00 6.83
N PHE A 386 20.68 -3.64 6.57
CA PHE A 386 20.29 -4.92 7.19
C PHE A 386 20.00 -6.02 6.17
N SER A 387 19.30 -5.67 5.10
CA SER A 387 19.04 -6.57 3.97
C SER A 387 20.15 -6.57 2.91
N GLY A 388 21.16 -5.70 3.09
CA GLY A 388 22.40 -5.65 2.32
C GLY A 388 22.17 -5.43 0.83
N ASN A 389 22.10 -6.55 0.11
CA ASN A 389 22.08 -6.62 -1.35
C ASN A 389 20.77 -7.22 -1.92
N SER A 390 19.77 -7.43 -1.06
CA SER A 390 18.39 -7.82 -1.42
C SER A 390 17.84 -6.92 -2.53
N LEU A 391 17.11 -7.50 -3.49
CA LEU A 391 16.54 -6.79 -4.63
C LEU A 391 15.53 -5.73 -4.13
N MET A 392 14.76 -6.03 -3.08
CA MET A 392 13.83 -5.10 -2.44
C MET A 392 14.48 -3.95 -1.64
N THR A 393 15.80 -3.73 -1.72
CA THR A 393 16.43 -2.56 -1.06
C THR A 393 16.12 -1.23 -1.76
N GLY A 394 15.53 -0.28 -1.03
CA GLY A 394 15.02 1.01 -1.53
C GLY A 394 16.06 2.05 -2.02
N ARG A 395 17.29 1.61 -2.33
CA ARG A 395 18.35 2.41 -2.99
C ARG A 395 19.26 1.49 -3.79
N ILE A 396 19.57 1.86 -5.03
CA ILE A 396 20.55 1.15 -5.89
C ILE A 396 21.64 2.13 -6.37
N ASP A 397 22.90 1.75 -6.25
CA ASP A 397 24.02 2.52 -6.83
C ASP A 397 24.25 2.10 -8.31
N PRO A 398 24.61 3.03 -9.22
CA PRO A 398 25.01 2.70 -10.59
C PRO A 398 26.11 1.62 -10.63
N GLY A 399 26.04 0.72 -11.61
CA GLY A 399 26.96 -0.41 -11.76
C GLY A 399 26.68 -1.63 -10.87
N ILE A 400 25.61 -1.62 -10.07
CA ILE A 400 25.16 -2.77 -9.29
C ILE A 400 23.97 -3.44 -10.00
N ARG A 401 23.97 -4.77 -10.05
CA ARG A 401 22.81 -5.61 -10.38
C ARG A 401 22.46 -6.49 -9.18
N ARG A 402 21.17 -6.63 -8.88
CA ARG A 402 20.63 -7.51 -7.82
C ARG A 402 19.61 -8.44 -8.45
N LEU A 403 19.82 -9.74 -8.32
CA LEU A 403 18.97 -10.78 -8.92
C LEU A 403 18.56 -11.88 -7.96
N SER A 404 19.09 -11.89 -6.73
CA SER A 404 18.93 -13.00 -5.79
C SER A 404 17.52 -13.08 -5.20
N LEU A 405 16.59 -13.58 -5.99
CA LEU A 405 15.24 -13.94 -5.55
C LEU A 405 15.29 -15.00 -4.44
N ALA A 406 16.32 -15.86 -4.41
CA ALA A 406 16.41 -16.98 -3.46
C ALA A 406 16.27 -16.59 -1.96
N SER A 407 16.71 -15.40 -1.54
CA SER A 407 16.53 -14.91 -0.17
C SER A 407 15.16 -14.26 0.08
N GLU A 408 14.56 -13.69 -0.96
CA GLU A 408 13.26 -12.99 -0.89
C GLU A 408 12.10 -13.96 -1.01
N VAL A 409 12.29 -15.02 -1.79
CA VAL A 409 11.43 -16.20 -1.88
C VAL A 409 11.37 -16.90 -0.52
N ASP A 410 12.49 -16.98 0.22
CA ASP A 410 12.48 -17.50 1.59
C ASP A 410 11.65 -16.59 2.52
N GLU A 411 11.74 -15.26 2.41
CA GLU A 411 10.84 -14.33 3.14
C GLU A 411 9.35 -14.48 2.73
N VAL A 412 9.05 -14.63 1.43
CA VAL A 412 7.70 -14.92 0.94
C VAL A 412 7.17 -16.23 1.53
N PHE A 413 7.99 -17.28 1.59
CA PHE A 413 7.64 -18.53 2.24
C PHE A 413 7.55 -18.39 3.78
N THR A 414 8.34 -17.53 4.43
CA THR A 414 8.18 -17.24 5.87
C THR A 414 6.81 -16.63 6.17
N SER A 415 6.28 -15.79 5.27
CA SER A 415 4.95 -15.17 5.43
C SER A 415 3.76 -16.13 5.25
N LEU A 416 4.04 -17.37 4.80
CA LEU A 416 3.07 -18.45 4.59
C LEU A 416 3.31 -19.66 5.52
N ARG A 417 4.19 -19.55 6.52
CA ARG A 417 4.49 -20.65 7.45
C ARG A 417 3.25 -21.11 8.22
N ASP A 418 2.84 -22.34 7.96
CA ASP A 418 2.13 -23.15 8.94
C ASP A 418 3.18 -23.94 9.74
N ASP A 419 3.69 -23.33 10.82
CA ASP A 419 4.68 -23.92 11.73
C ASP A 419 4.27 -25.31 12.25
N SER A 420 2.98 -25.68 12.18
CA SER A 420 2.48 -26.99 12.59
C SER A 420 2.90 -28.15 11.67
N LEU A 421 3.37 -27.86 10.45
CA LEU A 421 3.85 -28.88 9.50
C LEU A 421 5.36 -29.13 9.62
N GLU A 422 6.16 -28.11 9.90
CA GLU A 422 7.62 -28.24 10.08
C GLU A 422 7.93 -28.90 11.44
N LEU A 423 7.20 -28.54 12.50
CA LEU A 423 7.24 -29.28 13.77
C LEU A 423 6.94 -30.78 13.61
N ARG A 424 6.02 -31.15 12.71
CA ARG A 424 5.75 -32.56 12.40
C ARG A 424 6.86 -33.23 11.61
N TYR A 425 7.58 -32.49 10.76
CA TYR A 425 8.73 -33.03 10.04
C TYR A 425 9.87 -33.33 11.02
N ASP A 426 10.22 -32.38 11.88
CA ASP A 426 11.27 -32.55 12.89
C ASP A 426 10.93 -33.58 13.98
N GLU A 427 9.66 -33.65 14.41
CA GLU A 427 9.20 -34.72 15.31
C GLU A 427 9.31 -36.10 14.66
N VAL A 428 8.92 -36.24 13.38
CA VAL A 428 9.01 -37.52 12.66
C VAL A 428 10.46 -37.89 12.33
N ALA A 429 11.30 -36.93 11.92
CA ALA A 429 12.71 -37.16 11.63
C ALA A 429 13.49 -37.56 12.90
N ASN A 430 13.27 -36.87 14.03
CA ASN A 430 13.87 -37.27 15.31
C ASN A 430 13.32 -38.62 15.81
N ALA A 431 12.02 -38.88 15.70
CA ALA A 431 11.46 -40.17 16.08
C ALA A 431 12.00 -41.33 15.24
N LEU A 432 12.20 -41.12 13.94
CA LEU A 432 12.85 -42.09 13.06
C LEU A 432 14.32 -42.29 13.45
N TRP A 433 15.07 -41.21 13.66
CA TRP A 433 16.48 -41.24 14.09
C TRP A 433 16.68 -41.99 15.42
N GLU A 434 15.85 -41.73 16.43
CA GLU A 434 15.85 -42.44 17.71
C GLU A 434 15.42 -43.92 17.57
N SER A 435 14.52 -44.24 16.63
CA SER A 435 14.05 -45.62 16.42
C SER A 435 15.02 -46.50 15.63
N ASN A 436 15.86 -45.90 14.79
CA ASN A 436 16.78 -46.59 13.88
C ASN A 436 18.26 -46.50 14.29
N ASP A 437 18.55 -46.09 15.55
CA ASP A 437 19.89 -46.04 16.14
C ASP A 437 20.90 -45.20 15.33
N GLY A 438 20.41 -44.14 14.66
CA GLY A 438 21.19 -43.21 13.84
C GLY A 438 21.39 -43.59 12.36
N ASP A 439 20.73 -44.63 11.85
CA ASP A 439 20.80 -45.03 10.43
C ASP A 439 19.47 -44.70 9.70
N VAL A 440 19.36 -43.50 9.14
CA VAL A 440 18.18 -43.02 8.40
C VAL A 440 18.59 -42.53 7.02
N ASP A 441 18.09 -43.21 5.97
CA ASP A 441 18.22 -42.79 4.56
C ASP A 441 17.05 -41.86 4.17
N GLU A 442 17.24 -40.96 3.20
CA GLU A 442 16.20 -40.04 2.73
C GLU A 442 14.93 -40.78 2.27
N THR A 443 15.10 -41.97 1.68
CA THR A 443 13.97 -42.79 1.21
C THR A 443 13.06 -43.27 2.35
N THR A 444 13.61 -43.50 3.55
CA THR A 444 12.83 -43.86 4.74
C THR A 444 11.97 -42.69 5.21
N THR A 445 12.53 -41.48 5.24
CA THR A 445 11.81 -40.26 5.67
C THR A 445 10.68 -39.90 4.70
N GLU A 446 10.89 -40.02 3.39
CA GLU A 446 9.85 -39.77 2.38
C GLU A 446 8.63 -40.70 2.52
N THR A 447 8.77 -41.91 3.04
CA THR A 447 7.63 -42.85 3.17
C THR A 447 6.83 -42.69 4.46
N ALA A 448 7.34 -41.96 5.44
CA ALA A 448 6.73 -41.80 6.77
C ALA A 448 5.86 -40.55 6.92
N LEU A 449 6.02 -39.56 6.03
CA LEU A 449 5.36 -38.26 6.12
C LEU A 449 3.95 -38.26 5.50
N PRO A 450 3.03 -37.39 5.98
CA PRO A 450 1.75 -37.18 5.31
C PRO A 450 1.94 -36.69 3.87
N ASN A 451 1.11 -37.17 2.93
CA ASN A 451 1.18 -36.79 1.50
C ASN A 451 1.21 -35.27 1.25
N GLU A 452 0.56 -34.47 2.09
CA GLU A 452 0.53 -33.00 1.97
C GLU A 452 1.90 -32.37 2.24
N VAL A 453 2.67 -32.91 3.22
CA VAL A 453 4.03 -32.45 3.51
C VAL A 453 4.97 -32.83 2.37
N LEU A 454 4.86 -34.05 1.86
CA LEU A 454 5.66 -34.54 0.71
C LEU A 454 5.37 -33.75 -0.58
N GLN A 455 4.11 -33.38 -0.83
CA GLN A 455 3.75 -32.54 -1.98
C GLN A 455 4.19 -31.08 -1.83
N THR A 456 4.43 -30.61 -0.62
CA THR A 456 5.00 -29.28 -0.38
C THR A 456 6.51 -29.31 -0.58
N GLU A 457 7.23 -30.26 0.02
CA GLU A 457 8.68 -30.39 -0.15
C GLU A 457 9.10 -30.76 -1.57
N ARG A 458 8.32 -31.58 -2.30
CA ARG A 458 8.59 -31.85 -3.72
C ARG A 458 8.39 -30.60 -4.59
N ARG A 459 7.34 -29.81 -4.34
CA ARG A 459 7.18 -28.50 -5.01
C ARG A 459 8.33 -27.56 -4.67
N ARG A 460 8.78 -27.52 -3.41
CA ARG A 460 9.93 -26.72 -2.97
C ARG A 460 11.22 -27.11 -3.70
N ARG A 461 11.51 -28.41 -3.83
CA ARG A 461 12.66 -28.92 -4.62
C ARG A 461 12.54 -28.58 -6.11
N GLU A 462 11.40 -28.88 -6.74
CA GLU A 462 11.13 -28.55 -8.16
C GLU A 462 11.24 -27.04 -8.45
N GLN A 463 10.80 -26.19 -7.51
CA GLN A 463 10.90 -24.73 -7.61
C GLN A 463 12.33 -24.22 -7.42
N LEU A 464 13.10 -24.78 -6.47
CA LEU A 464 14.51 -24.47 -6.30
C LEU A 464 15.34 -24.88 -7.52
N GLU A 465 15.08 -26.05 -8.10
CA GLU A 465 15.74 -26.51 -9.33
C GLU A 465 15.42 -25.60 -10.52
N ALA A 466 14.16 -25.17 -10.67
CA ALA A 466 13.76 -24.21 -11.70
C ALA A 466 14.44 -22.84 -11.53
N LEU A 467 14.55 -22.33 -10.30
CA LEU A 467 15.24 -21.07 -10.01
C LEU A 467 16.74 -21.17 -10.32
N VAL A 468 17.39 -22.26 -9.91
CA VAL A 468 18.83 -22.50 -10.16
C VAL A 468 19.14 -22.62 -11.65
N ALA A 469 18.27 -23.26 -12.44
CA ALA A 469 18.43 -23.35 -13.90
C ALA A 469 18.34 -21.96 -14.57
N LEU A 470 17.53 -21.05 -14.03
CA LEU A 470 17.36 -19.68 -14.52
C LEU A 470 18.50 -18.74 -14.09
N GLU A 471 19.08 -18.97 -12.91
CA GLU A 471 20.18 -18.17 -12.34
C GLU A 471 21.55 -18.52 -12.93
N LEU A 472 21.79 -19.80 -13.26
CA LEU A 472 23.08 -20.29 -13.78
C LEU A 472 23.22 -20.19 -15.30
N GLY A 473 22.11 -20.09 -16.03
CA GLY A 473 22.09 -20.28 -17.49
C GLY A 473 22.32 -21.74 -17.88
N ASP A 474 22.09 -22.06 -19.15
CA ASP A 474 22.08 -23.43 -19.70
C ASP A 474 23.53 -23.98 -19.89
N HIS A 475 24.27 -24.11 -18.79
CA HIS A 475 25.65 -24.60 -18.74
C HIS A 475 25.71 -26.14 -18.71
N ASP A 476 25.28 -26.76 -19.81
CA ASP A 476 25.36 -28.22 -20.06
C ASP A 476 26.81 -28.72 -20.33
N GLU A 477 27.83 -28.06 -19.75
CA GLU A 477 29.25 -28.31 -20.03
C GLU A 477 30.18 -28.23 -18.79
N LEU A 478 29.67 -28.50 -17.58
CA LEU A 478 30.51 -28.71 -16.37
C LEU A 478 30.28 -30.05 -15.65
N ALA A 479 29.71 -31.04 -16.36
CA ALA A 479 29.61 -32.42 -15.89
C ALA A 479 30.83 -33.30 -16.28
N SER A 480 32.05 -32.74 -16.25
CA SER A 480 33.29 -33.53 -16.36
C SER A 480 34.56 -32.84 -15.82
N GLU A 481 34.75 -32.82 -14.51
CA GLU A 481 36.08 -32.89 -13.86
C GLU A 481 35.99 -33.41 -12.42
#